data_AF-A0A9E2U9X3-F1
#
_entry.id   AF-A0A9E2U9X3-F1
#
_cell.length_a   1.000
_cell.length_b   1.000
_cell.length_c   1.000
_cell.angle_alpha   90.00
_cell.angle_beta   90.00
_cell.angle_gamma   90.00
#
_symmetry.space_group_name_H-M   'P 1'
#
loop_
_entity.id
_entity.type
_entity.pdbx_description
1 polymer ?
#
loop_
_entity_poly.entity_id
_entity_poly.type
_entity_poly.pdbx_seq_one_letter_code
_entity_poly.pdbx_strand_id
1 'polypeptide(L)'
;MSAKNRALQRTIAERRPKSVAELAAMTACAEQNLLRTLKKLEIAGVVRLDKGEGRALRPVLTARKVYFEIELLASERRPRRFCAPPLPKQ
;
A
#
# COMPACT_ATOMS: atom_id res chain seq x y z
N MET A 1 1.78 -5.88 9.67
CA MET A 1 2.68 -5.12 8.77
C MET A 1 4.06 -4.97 9.43
N SER A 2 5.14 -5.34 8.74
CA SER A 2 6.52 -5.26 9.27
C SER A 2 7.05 -3.81 9.34
N ALA A 3 8.00 -3.54 10.24
CA ALA A 3 8.68 -2.24 10.38
C ALA A 3 9.36 -1.80 9.07
N LYS A 4 9.94 -2.73 8.31
CA LYS A 4 10.55 -2.46 7.01
C LYS A 4 9.54 -1.91 5.99
N ASN A 5 8.31 -2.41 6.00
CA ASN A 5 7.25 -1.93 5.11
C ASN A 5 6.74 -0.54 5.52
N ARG A 6 6.71 -0.24 6.83
CA ARG A 6 6.36 1.09 7.31
C ARG A 6 7.42 2.13 6.90
N ALA A 7 8.71 1.78 7.00
CA ALA A 7 9.80 2.62 6.52
C ALA A 7 9.68 2.89 5.01
N LEU A 8 9.38 1.85 4.22
CA LEU A 8 9.11 1.99 2.78
C LEU A 8 7.97 2.97 2.49
N GLN A 9 6.82 2.81 3.16
CA GLN A 9 5.65 3.68 2.97
C GLN A 9 5.96 5.13 3.34
N ARG A 10 6.74 5.34 4.41
CA ARG A 10 7.22 6.65 4.81
C ARG A 10 8.09 7.29 3.73
N THR A 11 9.04 6.55 3.16
CA THR A 11 9.89 7.04 2.06
C THR A 11 9.06 7.40 0.83
N ILE A 12 8.05 6.60 0.45
CA ILE A 12 7.15 6.92 -0.66
C ILE A 12 6.38 8.22 -0.39
N ALA A 13 5.87 8.40 0.83
CA ALA A 13 5.10 9.59 1.20
C ALA A 13 5.96 10.86 1.24
N GLU A 14 7.17 10.78 1.79
CA GLU A 14 8.06 11.92 2.01
C GLU A 14 8.83 12.30 0.74
N ARG A 15 9.40 11.32 0.04
CA ARG A 15 10.32 11.57 -1.08
C ARG A 15 9.70 11.44 -2.46
N ARG A 16 8.49 10.86 -2.57
CA ARG A 16 7.72 10.76 -3.82
C ARG A 16 8.60 10.29 -5.01
N PRO A 17 9.22 9.11 -4.91
CA PRO A 17 10.11 8.60 -5.96
C PRO A 17 9.37 8.52 -7.30
N LYS A 18 10.07 8.85 -8.38
CA LYS A 18 9.57 8.80 -9.76
C LYS A 18 9.52 7.38 -10.32
N SER A 19 10.23 6.43 -9.71
CA SER A 19 10.28 5.03 -10.13
C SER A 19 10.50 4.05 -8.98
N VAL A 20 10.19 2.76 -9.19
CA VAL A 20 10.55 1.69 -8.24
C VAL A 20 12.07 1.53 -8.13
N ALA A 21 12.82 1.73 -9.21
CA ALA A 21 14.28 1.71 -9.21
C ALA A 21 14.87 2.80 -8.30
N GLU A 22 14.32 4.01 -8.35
CA GLU A 22 14.71 5.11 -7.47
C GLU A 22 14.38 4.81 -6.00
N LEU A 23 13.21 4.23 -5.74
CA LEU A 23 12.83 3.78 -4.40
C LEU A 23 13.76 2.67 -3.87
N ALA A 24 14.20 1.77 -4.75
CA ALA A 24 15.17 0.72 -4.43
C ALA A 24 16.52 1.31 -4.00
N ALA A 25 17.02 2.30 -4.75
CA ALA A 25 18.23 3.04 -4.42
C ALA A 25 18.11 3.76 -3.06
N MET A 26 16.98 4.42 -2.79
CA MET A 26 16.74 5.13 -1.52
C MET A 26 16.65 4.21 -0.30
N THR A 27 16.25 2.95 -0.48
CA THR A 27 15.99 2.01 0.62
C THR A 27 17.03 0.90 0.74
N ALA A 28 18.07 0.92 -0.09
CA ALA A 28 19.10 -0.13 -0.22
C ALA A 28 18.48 -1.54 -0.33
N CYS A 29 17.35 -1.65 -1.03
CA CYS A 29 16.62 -2.90 -1.20
C CYS A 29 16.61 -3.31 -2.67
N ALA A 30 16.62 -4.62 -2.93
CA ALA A 30 16.49 -5.13 -4.30
C ALA A 30 15.13 -4.72 -4.92
N GLU A 31 15.17 -4.21 -6.14
CA GLU A 31 13.99 -3.71 -6.87
C GLU A 31 12.91 -4.80 -7.01
N GLN A 32 13.30 -6.03 -7.37
CA GLN A 32 12.37 -7.15 -7.53
C GLN A 32 11.61 -7.48 -6.23
N ASN A 33 12.24 -7.30 -5.07
CA ASN A 33 11.60 -7.51 -3.77
C ASN A 33 10.59 -6.39 -3.46
N LEU A 34 10.95 -5.15 -3.81
CA LEU A 34 10.03 -4.02 -3.70
C LEU A 34 8.84 -4.21 -4.62
N LEU A 35 9.04 -4.62 -5.88
CA LEU A 35 7.96 -4.83 -6.83
C LEU A 35 6.92 -5.85 -6.33
N ARG A 36 7.36 -6.97 -5.75
CA ARG A 36 6.45 -7.96 -5.12
C ARG A 36 5.65 -7.34 -3.98
N THR A 37 6.29 -6.54 -3.12
CA THR A 37 5.64 -5.91 -1.98
C THR A 37 4.67 -4.82 -2.42
N LEU A 38 5.08 -3.98 -3.37
CA LEU A 38 4.25 -2.90 -3.91
C LEU A 38 3.02 -3.47 -4.64
N LYS A 39 3.14 -4.56 -5.39
CA LYS A 39 1.98 -5.25 -5.97
C LYS A 39 0.99 -5.75 -4.92
N LYS A 40 1.48 -6.32 -3.80
CA LYS A 40 0.60 -6.73 -2.69
C LYS A 40 -0.10 -5.52 -2.06
N LEU A 41 0.61 -4.42 -1.89
CA LEU A 41 0.04 -3.17 -1.35
C LEU A 41 -0.91 -2.50 -2.34
N GLU A 42 -0.69 -2.67 -3.64
CA GLU A 42 -1.58 -2.21 -4.71
C GLU A 42 -2.90 -2.98 -4.73
N ILE A 43 -2.83 -4.31 -4.66
CA ILE A 43 -4.02 -5.15 -4.53
C ILE A 43 -4.81 -4.79 -3.27
N ALA A 44 -4.11 -4.46 -2.18
CA ALA A 44 -4.73 -4.01 -0.93
C ALA A 44 -5.22 -2.54 -0.95
N GLY A 45 -5.03 -1.80 -2.06
CA GLY A 45 -5.47 -0.41 -2.22
C GLY A 45 -4.66 0.63 -1.41
N VAL A 46 -3.52 0.22 -0.84
CA VAL A 46 -2.66 1.09 -0.02
C VAL A 46 -1.73 1.94 -0.86
N VAL A 47 -1.30 1.40 -1.99
CA VAL A 47 -0.38 2.02 -2.96
C VAL A 47 -1.00 1.90 -4.35
N ARG A 48 -0.61 2.75 -5.29
CA ARG A 48 -0.88 2.59 -6.71
C ARG A 48 0.41 2.69 -7.50
N LEU A 49 0.58 1.88 -8.54
CA LEU A 49 1.70 1.99 -9.47
C LEU A 49 1.24 2.74 -10.73
N ASP A 50 1.61 4.02 -10.80
CA ASP A 50 1.35 4.83 -12.00
C ASP A 50 2.43 4.54 -13.07
N LYS A 51 2.10 4.81 -14.34
CA LYS A 51 3.13 4.90 -15.37
C LYS A 51 3.99 6.14 -15.12
N GLY A 52 5.28 5.94 -14.92
CA GLY A 52 6.28 6.99 -14.80
C GLY A 52 6.90 7.36 -16.15
N GLU A 53 8.05 8.03 -16.12
CA GLU A 53 8.81 8.35 -17.34
C GLU A 53 9.25 7.06 -18.06
N GLY A 54 8.96 6.96 -19.35
CA GLY A 54 9.26 5.79 -20.16
C GLY A 54 8.52 4.53 -19.71
N ARG A 55 9.28 3.49 -19.33
CA ARG A 55 8.74 2.20 -18.81
C ARG A 55 8.76 2.12 -17.28
N ALA A 56 9.11 3.21 -16.60
CA ALA A 56 9.19 3.22 -15.15
C ALA A 56 7.79 3.05 -14.52
N LEU A 57 7.73 2.34 -13.40
CA LEU A 57 6.56 2.28 -12.54
C LEU A 57 6.77 3.23 -11.37
N ARG A 58 5.88 4.20 -11.19
CA ARG A 58 5.94 5.19 -10.13
C ARG A 58 5.03 4.78 -8.97
N PRO A 59 5.57 4.47 -7.78
CA PRO A 59 4.74 4.14 -6.63
C PRO A 59 4.16 5.40 -5.98
N VAL A 60 2.85 5.39 -5.76
CA VAL A 60 2.10 6.47 -5.11
C VAL A 60 1.34 5.91 -3.91
N LEU A 61 1.54 6.48 -2.72
CA LEU A 61 0.78 6.08 -1.53
C LEU A 61 -0.64 6.67 -1.59
N THR A 62 -1.66 5.82 -1.60
CA THR A 62 -3.07 6.22 -1.73
C THR A 62 -3.80 6.23 -0.39
N ALA A 63 -3.35 5.43 0.58
CA ALA A 63 -3.96 5.35 1.91
C ALA A 63 -3.01 5.87 2.99
N ARG A 64 -3.53 6.72 3.89
CA ARG A 64 -2.82 7.18 5.10
C ARG A 64 -3.15 6.34 6.33
N LYS A 65 -4.34 5.77 6.39
CA LYS A 65 -4.82 4.86 7.45
C LYS A 65 -5.59 3.72 6.79
N VAL A 66 -5.43 2.52 7.33
CA VAL A 66 -6.13 1.32 6.89
C VAL A 66 -6.69 0.63 8.12
N TYR A 67 -7.94 0.18 8.03
CA TYR A 67 -8.61 -0.61 9.04
C TYR A 67 -8.80 -2.01 8.46
N PHE A 68 -8.37 -3.02 9.21
CA PHE A 68 -8.57 -4.42 8.83
C PHE A 68 -9.52 -5.05 9.83
N GLU A 69 -10.69 -5.46 9.35
CA GLU A 69 -11.55 -6.39 10.06
C GLU A 69 -11.29 -7.77 9.47
N ILE A 70 -10.81 -8.68 10.31
CA ILE A 70 -10.46 -10.03 9.89
C ILE A 70 -11.20 -11.00 10.80
N GLU A 71 -12.22 -11.65 10.25
CA GLU A 71 -12.87 -12.78 10.92
C GLU A 71 -12.03 -14.05 10.70
N LEU A 72 -11.10 -14.30 11.62
CA LEU A 72 -10.10 -15.36 11.49
C LEU A 72 -10.69 -16.79 11.49
N LEU A 73 -11.94 -16.92 11.94
CA LEU A 73 -12.60 -18.19 12.24
C LEU A 73 -14.05 -18.24 11.72
N ALA A 74 -14.40 -17.45 10.70
CA ALA A 74 -15.77 -17.41 10.17
C ALA A 74 -16.20 -18.77 9.58
N SER A 75 -16.74 -19.64 10.43
CA SER A 75 -17.55 -20.79 10.04
C SER A 75 -18.77 -20.28 9.27
N GLU A 76 -19.07 -20.92 8.13
CA GLU A 76 -20.04 -20.54 7.11
C GLU A 76 -21.38 -19.97 7.62
N ARG A 77 -21.42 -18.69 7.97
CA ARG A 77 -22.69 -17.96 8.13
C ARG A 77 -22.59 -16.63 7.39
N ARG A 78 -23.58 -16.44 6.50
CA ARG A 78 -23.74 -15.29 5.59
C ARG A 78 -23.37 -13.95 6.25
N PRO A 79 -22.66 -13.06 5.55
CA PRO A 79 -22.25 -11.78 6.10
C PRO A 79 -23.48 -10.92 6.41
N ARG A 80 -23.60 -10.48 7.67
CA ARG A 80 -24.41 -9.31 8.01
C ARG A 80 -23.67 -8.10 7.46
N ARG A 81 -24.31 -7.35 6.56
CA ARG A 81 -23.78 -6.10 6.01
C ARG A 81 -23.50 -5.13 7.17
N PHE A 82 -22.23 -4.92 7.48
CA PHE A 82 -21.80 -3.79 8.30
C PHE A 82 -21.60 -2.59 7.39
N CYS A 83 -22.50 -1.61 7.47
CA CYS A 83 -22.24 -0.27 6.98
C CYS A 83 -21.27 0.42 7.94
N ALA A 84 -20.20 1.00 7.41
CA ALA A 84 -19.34 1.90 8.19
C ALA A 84 -20.19 3.05 8.76
N PRO A 85 -19.94 3.49 10.01
CA PRO A 85 -20.64 4.64 10.56
C PRO A 85 -20.32 5.91 9.75
N PRO A 86 -21.31 6.79 9.52
CA PRO A 86 -21.10 8.00 8.74
C PRO A 86 -20.07 8.92 9.41
N LEU A 87 -19.20 9.51 8.58
CA LEU A 87 -18.20 10.50 9.01
C LEU A 87 -18.91 11.68 9.70
N PRO A 88 -18.35 12.20 10.80
CA PRO A 88 -18.93 13.36 11.48
C PRO A 88 -18.93 14.58 10.55
N LYS A 89 -20.08 15.24 10.46
CA LYS A 89 -20.21 16.52 9.77
C LYS A 89 -19.53 17.60 10.62
N GLN A 90 -18.67 18.40 10.00
CA GLN A 90 -18.23 19.69 10.56
C GLN A 90 -19.39 20.68 10.52
#